data_AF-N8WCC1-F1
#
_entry.id   AF-N8WCC1-F1
#
_cell.length_a   1.000
_cell.length_b   1.000
_cell.length_c   1.000
_cell.angle_alpha   90.00
_cell.angle_beta   90.00
_cell.angle_gamma   90.00
#
_symmetry.space_group_name_H-M   'P 1'
#
loop_
_entity.id
_entity.type
_entity.pdbx_description
1 polymer ?
#
loop_
_entity_poly.entity_id
_entity_poly.type
_entity_poly.pdbx_seq_one_letter_code
_entity_poly.pdbx_strand_id
1 'polypeptide(L)'
;MKNKKEIQEKPLAYLDHNVLDLFTEPKNLLSRDSDLFQILKNDVQAVYSPITLEEIYRSVVKGKSSVYGLAFLEVLGALDAHYIELTTDKNGILSNTILRSWESPLTHFNRYVENNYLNKHIDSLKKNMFALYGGVKDFNMFEKEQIENLDNLLFFLEESLMNLESSEYKDDFILSEIEKYKAEIPKLRSRQKQYEESVSISRQHLEELNKEKYAHLNFRDKLNINIDNLKKIQPPNVLHQIWRLLKENNLELESVEMDDFFQLKQKRINSENEYYVFEKVNQIYTMLNLIGFYSDSDLHKEKRFIASFSDMSHASYACFCEYLFTRDEDFSNKTQVAYEYLGVTTKIYLI
;
A
#
# COMPACT_ATOMS: atom_id res chain seq x y z
N MET A 1 21.88 -31.45 28.24
CA MET A 1 21.48 -31.29 26.83
C MET A 1 19.99 -30.97 26.81
N LYS A 2 19.60 -29.70 26.65
CA LYS A 2 18.19 -29.32 26.53
C LYS A 2 17.74 -29.67 25.11
N ASN A 3 16.69 -30.48 25.00
CA ASN A 3 16.02 -30.81 23.74
C ASN A 3 15.74 -29.53 22.94
N LYS A 4 16.39 -29.38 21.78
CA LYS A 4 15.89 -28.51 20.72
C LYS A 4 14.55 -29.11 20.29
N LYS A 5 13.43 -28.55 20.78
CA LYS A 5 12.16 -28.74 20.09
C LYS A 5 12.39 -28.20 18.68
N GLU A 6 12.31 -29.05 17.67
CA GLU A 6 12.13 -28.62 16.29
C GLU A 6 10.85 -27.78 16.28
N ILE A 7 11.00 -26.46 16.21
CA ILE A 7 9.88 -25.57 15.98
C ILE A 7 9.54 -25.77 14.51
N GLN A 8 8.50 -26.55 14.25
CA GLN A 8 7.93 -26.62 12.91
C GLN A 8 7.41 -25.23 12.58
N GLU A 9 8.03 -24.56 11.61
CA GLU A 9 7.59 -23.24 11.17
C GLU A 9 6.19 -23.35 10.58
N LYS A 10 5.24 -22.64 11.18
CA LYS A 10 3.88 -22.55 10.66
C LYS A 10 3.88 -21.67 9.40
N PRO A 11 3.05 -21.99 8.40
CA PRO A 11 2.84 -21.10 7.25
C PRO A 11 2.31 -19.73 7.71
N LEU A 12 2.75 -18.67 7.06
CA LEU A 12 2.34 -17.30 7.35
C LEU A 12 0.93 -17.05 6.82
N ALA A 13 0.11 -16.43 7.67
CA ALA A 13 -1.23 -15.98 7.32
C ALA A 13 -1.34 -14.48 7.54
N TYR A 14 -1.42 -13.74 6.43
CA TYR A 14 -1.68 -12.32 6.46
C TYR A 14 -3.17 -12.07 6.73
N LEU A 15 -3.46 -11.24 7.72
CA LEU A 15 -4.83 -10.91 8.10
C LEU A 15 -5.17 -9.50 7.60
N ASP A 16 -6.14 -9.43 6.70
CA ASP A 16 -6.83 -8.17 6.41
C ASP A 16 -7.47 -7.64 7.72
N HIS A 17 -7.52 -6.32 7.86
CA HIS A 17 -8.06 -5.66 9.05
C HIS A 17 -9.53 -6.03 9.29
N ASN A 18 -10.31 -6.27 8.22
CA ASN A 18 -11.72 -6.69 8.34
C ASN A 18 -11.90 -8.07 9.01
N VAL A 19 -10.87 -8.93 9.01
CA VAL A 19 -10.84 -10.22 9.71
C VAL A 19 -10.57 -10.01 11.19
N LEU A 20 -9.63 -9.11 11.53
CA LEU A 20 -9.39 -8.74 12.94
C LEU A 20 -10.66 -8.16 13.57
N ASP A 21 -11.43 -7.40 12.78
CA ASP A 21 -12.72 -6.81 13.14
C ASP A 21 -13.79 -7.83 13.58
N LEU A 22 -13.62 -9.12 13.25
CA LEU A 22 -14.50 -10.21 13.72
C LEU A 22 -14.34 -10.48 15.22
N PHE A 23 -13.13 -10.28 15.76
CA PHE A 23 -12.76 -10.65 17.11
C PHE A 23 -12.64 -9.45 18.06
N THR A 24 -12.93 -8.23 17.57
CA THR A 24 -12.83 -7.00 18.37
C THR A 24 -14.19 -6.46 18.80
N GLU A 25 -14.25 -6.04 20.07
CA GLU A 25 -15.37 -5.27 20.63
C GLU A 25 -15.53 -3.94 19.87
N PRO A 26 -16.76 -3.40 19.70
CA PRO A 26 -18.02 -3.86 20.26
C PRO A 26 -18.78 -4.85 19.35
N LYS A 27 -18.24 -5.18 18.16
CA LYS A 27 -18.93 -6.07 17.22
C LYS A 27 -18.82 -7.53 17.67
N ASN A 28 -17.60 -7.93 18.07
CA ASN A 28 -17.22 -9.26 18.57
C ASN A 28 -18.06 -10.39 17.96
N LEU A 29 -18.02 -10.48 16.63
CA LEU A 29 -18.85 -11.39 15.83
C LEU A 29 -18.44 -12.85 16.05
N LEU A 30 -17.18 -13.09 16.40
CA LEU A 30 -16.63 -14.40 16.72
C LEU A 30 -15.86 -14.34 18.04
N SER A 31 -16.05 -15.35 18.89
CA SER A 31 -15.24 -15.51 20.09
C SER A 31 -13.84 -16.02 19.77
N ARG A 32 -12.92 -15.88 20.74
CA ARG A 32 -11.57 -16.47 20.67
C ARG A 32 -11.57 -18.01 20.76
N ASP A 33 -12.71 -18.61 21.06
CA ASP A 33 -12.90 -20.06 21.05
C ASP A 33 -13.46 -20.58 19.71
N SER A 34 -13.74 -19.68 18.75
CA SER A 34 -14.22 -20.07 17.42
C SER A 34 -13.17 -20.88 16.65
N ASP A 35 -13.64 -21.78 15.77
CA ASP A 35 -12.79 -22.60 14.92
C ASP A 35 -11.80 -21.75 14.11
N LEU A 36 -12.26 -20.62 13.55
CA LEU A 36 -11.39 -19.71 12.82
C LEU A 36 -10.27 -19.16 13.69
N PHE A 37 -10.56 -18.71 14.91
CA PHE A 37 -9.52 -18.20 15.81
C PHE A 37 -8.53 -19.30 16.19
N GLN A 38 -9.01 -20.52 16.43
CA GLN A 38 -8.14 -21.66 16.73
C GLN A 38 -7.26 -22.05 15.55
N ILE A 39 -7.76 -22.00 14.31
CA ILE A 39 -6.94 -22.19 13.10
C ILE A 39 -5.87 -21.10 13.02
N LEU A 40 -6.27 -19.83 13.14
CA LEU A 40 -5.36 -18.67 13.07
C LEU A 40 -4.25 -18.71 14.14
N LYS A 41 -4.56 -19.30 15.30
CA LYS A 41 -3.62 -19.43 16.41
C LYS A 41 -2.75 -20.68 16.32
N ASN A 42 -3.31 -21.83 15.96
CA ASN A 42 -2.66 -23.13 16.13
C ASN A 42 -2.02 -23.63 14.83
N ASP A 43 -2.63 -23.38 13.68
CA ASP A 43 -2.26 -24.03 12.42
C ASP A 43 -1.40 -23.14 11.52
N VAL A 44 -1.53 -21.82 11.67
CA VAL A 44 -0.79 -20.81 10.92
C VAL A 44 -0.06 -19.85 11.87
N GLN A 45 0.86 -19.07 11.32
CA GLN A 45 1.43 -17.92 12.00
C GLN A 45 0.74 -16.66 11.48
N ALA A 46 -0.17 -16.09 12.27
CA ALA A 46 -0.76 -14.80 11.96
C ALA A 46 0.33 -13.73 11.84
N VAL A 47 0.21 -12.87 10.83
CA VAL A 47 1.09 -11.72 10.63
C VAL A 47 0.30 -10.43 10.34
N TYR A 48 0.92 -9.29 10.68
CA TYR A 48 0.40 -7.94 10.43
C TYR A 48 1.53 -7.01 9.96
N SER A 49 1.19 -5.86 9.38
CA SER A 49 2.19 -4.95 8.78
C SER A 49 1.95 -3.47 9.16
N PRO A 50 2.77 -2.52 8.67
CA PRO A 50 2.54 -1.09 8.88
C PRO A 50 1.13 -0.63 8.51
N ILE A 51 0.54 -1.23 7.46
CA ILE A 51 -0.80 -0.90 6.99
C ILE A 51 -1.84 -1.26 8.05
N THR A 52 -1.72 -2.44 8.67
CA THR A 52 -2.58 -2.85 9.78
C THR A 52 -2.49 -1.86 10.96
N LEU A 53 -1.28 -1.38 11.29
CA LEU A 53 -1.07 -0.41 12.36
C LEU A 53 -1.65 0.97 12.00
N GLU A 54 -1.54 1.40 10.74
CA GLU A 54 -2.17 2.61 10.23
C GLU A 54 -3.70 2.53 10.40
N GLU A 55 -4.32 1.40 10.05
CA GLU A 55 -5.77 1.19 10.20
C GLU A 55 -6.22 1.25 11.67
N ILE A 56 -5.46 0.62 12.58
CA ILE A 56 -5.69 0.68 14.02
C ILE A 56 -5.55 2.13 14.52
N TYR A 57 -4.50 2.85 14.11
CA TYR A 57 -4.27 4.23 14.50
C TYR A 57 -5.41 5.15 14.03
N ARG A 58 -5.85 5.01 12.78
CA ARG A 58 -7.00 5.76 12.25
C ARG A 58 -8.28 5.47 13.05
N SER A 59 -8.48 4.23 13.49
CA SER A 59 -9.63 3.86 14.32
C SER A 59 -9.60 4.53 15.71
N VAL A 60 -8.41 4.73 16.28
CA VAL A 60 -8.22 5.49 17.54
C VAL A 60 -8.51 6.98 17.33
N VAL A 61 -7.86 7.60 16.34
CA VAL A 61 -7.92 9.06 16.13
C VAL A 61 -9.28 9.52 15.60
N LYS A 62 -9.92 8.76 14.71
CA LYS A 62 -11.18 9.15 14.04
C LYS A 62 -12.45 8.71 14.78
N GLY A 63 -12.37 8.38 16.07
CA GLY A 63 -13.54 8.43 16.96
C GLY A 63 -14.23 7.11 17.32
N LYS A 64 -13.56 5.95 17.28
CA LYS A 64 -14.11 4.72 17.93
C LYS A 64 -13.70 4.55 19.40
N SER A 65 -12.71 5.29 19.89
CA SER A 65 -12.05 5.24 21.23
C SER A 65 -10.70 4.52 21.22
N SER A 66 -9.79 4.93 22.11
CA SER A 66 -8.53 4.21 22.40
C SER A 66 -8.79 2.75 22.81
N VAL A 67 -9.92 2.49 23.47
CA VAL A 67 -10.39 1.14 23.84
C VAL A 67 -10.57 0.26 22.60
N TYR A 68 -11.12 0.79 21.51
CA TYR A 68 -11.31 0.05 20.26
C TYR A 68 -9.98 -0.28 19.57
N GLY A 69 -9.04 0.67 19.56
CA GLY A 69 -7.69 0.43 19.03
C GLY A 69 -6.93 -0.64 19.83
N LEU A 70 -7.00 -0.57 21.16
CA LEU A 70 -6.39 -1.55 22.05
C LEU A 70 -6.96 -2.97 21.83
N ALA A 71 -8.26 -3.09 21.55
CA ALA A 71 -8.89 -4.39 21.27
C ALA A 71 -8.24 -5.11 20.07
N PHE A 72 -7.84 -4.40 19.01
CA PHE A 72 -7.11 -5.03 17.90
C PHE A 72 -5.73 -5.52 18.32
N LEU A 73 -5.01 -4.72 19.10
CA LEU A 73 -3.68 -5.10 19.60
C LEU A 73 -3.77 -6.31 20.53
N GLU A 74 -4.83 -6.42 21.32
CA GLU A 74 -5.11 -7.60 22.15
C GLU A 74 -5.42 -8.85 21.32
N VAL A 75 -6.18 -8.72 20.22
CA VAL A 75 -6.43 -9.84 19.29
C VAL A 75 -5.12 -10.30 18.66
N LEU A 76 -4.31 -9.36 18.14
CA LEU A 76 -2.99 -9.68 17.58
C LEU A 76 -2.08 -10.34 18.61
N GLY A 77 -2.08 -9.84 19.85
CA GLY A 77 -1.32 -10.44 20.95
C GLY A 77 -1.82 -11.84 21.31
N ALA A 78 -3.13 -12.07 21.33
CA ALA A 78 -3.72 -13.37 21.63
C ALA A 78 -3.46 -14.43 20.56
N LEU A 79 -3.22 -14.00 19.32
CA LEU A 79 -2.79 -14.83 18.19
C LEU A 79 -1.27 -15.05 18.15
N ASP A 80 -0.51 -14.46 19.07
CA ASP A 80 0.96 -14.42 19.01
C ASP A 80 1.45 -13.95 17.63
N ALA A 81 0.76 -12.95 17.05
CA ALA A 81 1.00 -12.51 15.68
C ALA A 81 2.38 -11.84 15.53
N HIS A 82 3.05 -12.11 14.40
CA HIS A 82 4.35 -11.49 14.10
C HIS A 82 4.16 -10.28 13.20
N TYR A 83 4.98 -9.25 13.40
CA TYR A 83 5.02 -8.14 12.48
C TYR A 83 5.90 -8.44 11.28
N ILE A 84 5.47 -7.97 10.12
CA ILE A 84 6.24 -7.98 8.89
C ILE A 84 6.36 -6.59 8.29
N GLU A 85 7.53 -6.30 7.72
CA GLU A 85 7.82 -5.05 7.02
C GLU A 85 8.80 -5.30 5.88
N LEU A 86 8.70 -4.54 4.80
CA LEU A 86 9.66 -4.62 3.69
C LEU A 86 11.04 -4.15 4.17
N THR A 87 12.08 -4.91 3.86
CA THR A 87 13.46 -4.48 4.17
C THR A 87 13.98 -3.53 3.11
N THR A 88 15.03 -2.79 3.43
CA THR A 88 15.81 -2.01 2.48
C THR A 88 17.15 -2.68 2.18
N ASP A 89 17.67 -2.45 0.99
CA ASP A 89 19.06 -2.79 0.65
C ASP A 89 20.04 -1.79 1.27
N LYS A 90 21.34 -2.02 1.05
CA LYS A 90 22.43 -1.16 1.55
C LYS A 90 22.34 0.31 1.08
N ASN A 91 21.56 0.60 0.05
CA ASN A 91 21.37 1.95 -0.47
C ASN A 91 20.09 2.60 0.08
N GLY A 92 19.34 1.90 0.94
CA GLY A 92 18.05 2.37 1.46
C GLY A 92 16.89 2.16 0.49
N ILE A 93 17.07 1.38 -0.58
CA ILE A 93 16.01 1.08 -1.55
C ILE A 93 15.24 -0.13 -1.02
N LEU A 94 13.90 -0.08 -1.02
CA LEU A 94 13.07 -1.24 -0.68
C LEU A 94 13.52 -2.47 -1.46
N SER A 95 13.53 -3.62 -0.79
CA SER A 95 13.91 -4.91 -1.34
C SER A 95 12.69 -5.82 -1.47
N ASN A 96 12.80 -6.92 -2.23
CA ASN A 96 11.75 -7.93 -2.33
C ASN A 96 11.81 -8.95 -1.18
N THR A 97 12.12 -8.50 0.03
CA THR A 97 12.19 -9.35 1.22
C THR A 97 11.56 -8.66 2.40
N ILE A 98 11.04 -9.45 3.34
CA ILE A 98 10.41 -8.96 4.55
C ILE A 98 11.26 -9.24 5.78
N LEU A 99 11.32 -8.28 6.68
CA LEU A 99 11.73 -8.48 8.07
C LEU A 99 10.56 -9.10 8.82
N ARG A 100 10.87 -9.98 9.77
CA ARG A 100 9.91 -10.49 10.75
C ARG A 100 10.34 -10.05 12.14
N SER A 101 9.38 -9.62 12.95
CA SER A 101 9.60 -9.24 14.34
C SER A 101 8.64 -9.97 15.27
N TRP A 102 9.19 -10.37 16.42
CA TRP A 102 8.51 -11.14 17.46
C TRP A 102 8.17 -10.28 18.70
N GLU A 103 8.46 -8.97 18.66
CA GLU A 103 8.07 -8.12 19.80
C GLU A 103 6.55 -7.89 19.80
N SER A 104 6.04 -7.37 20.91
CA SER A 104 4.60 -7.24 21.08
C SER A 104 3.96 -6.28 20.06
N PRO A 105 2.70 -6.52 19.64
CA PRO A 105 1.94 -5.57 18.83
C PRO A 105 1.88 -4.16 19.39
N LEU A 106 1.82 -4.03 20.72
CA LEU A 106 1.83 -2.73 21.39
C LEU A 106 3.16 -1.98 21.18
N THR A 107 4.30 -2.68 21.25
CA THR A 107 5.62 -2.08 20.98
C THR A 107 5.67 -1.49 19.58
N HIS A 108 5.15 -2.23 18.60
CA HIS A 108 5.16 -1.81 17.20
C HIS A 108 4.18 -0.67 16.93
N PHE A 109 2.99 -0.74 17.54
CA PHE A 109 2.03 0.34 17.48
C PHE A 109 2.58 1.65 18.07
N ASN A 110 3.26 1.58 19.22
CA ASN A 110 3.90 2.76 19.81
C ASN A 110 4.96 3.35 18.87
N ARG A 111 5.83 2.52 18.26
CA ARG A 111 6.77 2.99 17.25
C ARG A 111 6.08 3.62 16.05
N TYR A 112 4.98 3.03 15.58
CA TYR A 112 4.19 3.62 14.50
C TYR A 112 3.66 5.00 14.90
N VAL A 113 3.09 5.14 16.10
CA VAL A 113 2.56 6.42 16.61
C VAL A 113 3.67 7.46 16.74
N GLU A 114 4.82 7.10 17.30
CA GLU A 114 5.99 7.96 17.45
C GLU A 114 6.50 8.48 16.10
N ASN A 115 6.43 7.66 15.05
CA ASN A 115 6.92 8.00 13.71
C ASN A 115 5.81 8.52 12.77
N ASN A 116 4.54 8.53 13.18
CA ASN A 116 3.41 8.89 12.31
C ASN A 116 3.50 10.35 11.82
N TYR A 117 4.27 11.22 12.47
CA TYR A 117 4.53 12.57 11.96
C TYR A 117 5.25 12.57 10.60
N LEU A 118 5.94 11.48 10.24
CA LEU A 118 6.62 11.34 8.95
C LEU A 118 5.61 11.16 7.79
N ASN A 119 4.41 10.65 8.07
CA ASN A 119 3.39 10.41 7.04
C ASN A 119 2.98 11.69 6.30
N LYS A 120 3.06 12.86 6.98
CA LYS A 120 2.78 14.17 6.37
C LYS A 120 3.64 14.45 5.13
N HIS A 121 4.83 13.85 5.05
CA HIS A 121 5.75 14.06 3.93
C HIS A 121 5.46 13.16 2.71
N ILE A 122 4.68 12.09 2.89
CA ILE A 122 4.35 11.12 1.83
C ILE A 122 2.88 11.19 1.40
N ASP A 123 2.01 11.81 2.21
CA ASP A 123 0.58 11.91 1.91
C ASP A 123 0.28 12.66 0.60
N SER A 124 1.13 13.63 0.22
CA SER A 124 1.01 14.35 -1.05
C SER A 124 1.10 13.43 -2.27
N LEU A 125 1.87 12.34 -2.20
CA LEU A 125 2.01 11.36 -3.29
C LEU A 125 0.68 10.68 -3.60
N LYS A 126 -0.12 10.39 -2.55
CA LYS A 126 -1.44 9.79 -2.69
C LYS A 126 -2.46 10.76 -3.32
N LYS A 127 -2.24 12.09 -3.20
CA LYS A 127 -3.19 13.10 -3.70
C LYS A 127 -3.29 13.16 -5.22
N ASN A 128 -2.25 12.80 -5.98
CA ASN A 128 -2.34 12.71 -7.44
C ASN A 128 -3.36 11.64 -7.87
N MET A 129 -3.31 10.46 -7.26
CA MET A 129 -4.31 9.41 -7.48
C MET A 129 -5.69 9.85 -7.00
N PHE A 130 -5.78 10.55 -5.86
CA PHE A 130 -7.05 11.11 -5.39
C PHE A 130 -7.66 12.12 -6.37
N ALA A 131 -6.82 12.95 -7.01
CA ALA A 131 -7.24 13.88 -8.06
C ALA A 131 -7.77 13.16 -9.30
N LEU A 132 -7.18 12.03 -9.71
CA LEU A 132 -7.72 11.20 -10.81
C LEU A 132 -9.13 10.68 -10.53
N TYR A 133 -9.44 10.40 -9.27
CA TYR A 133 -10.78 10.01 -8.84
C TYR A 133 -11.75 11.17 -8.63
N GLY A 134 -11.32 12.42 -8.85
CA GLY A 134 -12.15 13.62 -8.68
C GLY A 134 -12.22 14.13 -7.24
N GLY A 135 -11.30 13.71 -6.37
CA GLY A 135 -11.27 14.11 -4.96
C GLY A 135 -10.76 15.53 -4.70
N VAL A 136 -10.02 16.11 -5.64
CA VAL A 136 -9.48 17.48 -5.55
C VAL A 136 -10.47 18.47 -6.17
N LYS A 137 -10.80 19.52 -5.41
CA LYS A 137 -11.71 20.59 -5.86
C LYS A 137 -10.99 21.90 -6.18
N ASP A 138 -9.98 22.24 -5.40
CA ASP A 138 -9.16 23.43 -5.59
C ASP A 138 -7.77 23.00 -6.07
N PHE A 139 -7.56 23.08 -7.38
CA PHE A 139 -6.31 22.69 -8.02
C PHE A 139 -5.15 23.65 -7.71
N ASN A 140 -5.42 24.92 -7.42
CA ASN A 140 -4.39 25.86 -7.01
C ASN A 140 -3.89 25.55 -5.60
N MET A 141 -4.80 25.25 -4.67
CA MET A 141 -4.43 24.80 -3.33
C MET A 141 -3.69 23.46 -3.38
N PHE A 142 -4.11 22.54 -4.24
CA PHE A 142 -3.44 21.25 -4.45
C PHE A 142 -2.00 21.40 -4.97
N GLU A 143 -1.74 22.29 -5.93
CA GLU A 143 -0.37 22.60 -6.38
C GLU A 143 0.46 23.18 -5.25
N LYS A 144 -0.08 24.19 -4.54
CA LYS A 144 0.59 24.83 -3.41
C LYS A 144 0.99 23.82 -2.33
N GLU A 145 0.05 22.95 -1.92
CA GLU A 145 0.30 21.92 -0.91
C GLU A 145 1.38 20.92 -1.36
N GLN A 146 1.47 20.56 -2.64
CA GLN A 146 2.50 19.65 -3.14
C GLN A 146 3.89 20.28 -3.12
N ILE A 147 4.00 21.57 -3.44
CA ILE A 147 5.25 22.33 -3.39
C ILE A 147 5.69 22.52 -1.93
N GLU A 148 4.78 22.99 -1.07
CA GLU A 148 5.06 23.19 0.36
C GLU A 148 5.46 21.87 1.06
N ASN A 149 4.88 20.73 0.68
CA ASN A 149 5.27 19.44 1.24
C ASN A 149 6.70 19.04 0.86
N LEU A 150 7.16 19.31 -0.37
CA LEU A 150 8.56 19.08 -0.74
C LEU A 150 9.48 19.98 0.08
N ASP A 151 9.14 21.27 0.20
CA ASP A 151 9.93 22.22 0.99
C ASP A 151 10.06 21.78 2.45
N ASN A 152 8.94 21.39 3.05
CA ASN A 152 8.90 20.88 4.42
C ASN A 152 9.71 19.58 4.58
N LEU A 153 9.70 18.69 3.57
CA LEU A 153 10.52 17.48 3.58
C LEU A 153 12.01 17.81 3.50
N LEU A 154 12.41 18.70 2.57
CA LEU A 154 13.81 19.10 2.44
C LEU A 154 14.33 19.79 3.70
N PHE A 155 13.52 20.68 4.30
CA PHE A 155 13.86 21.32 5.57
C PHE A 155 13.99 20.28 6.70
N PHE A 156 13.05 19.34 6.80
CA PHE A 156 13.13 18.25 7.78
C PHE A 156 14.41 17.40 7.60
N LEU A 157 14.80 17.09 6.37
CA LEU A 157 16.02 16.35 6.07
C LEU A 157 17.28 17.14 6.47
N GLU A 158 17.30 18.45 6.21
CA GLU A 158 18.39 19.34 6.58
C GLU A 158 18.54 19.46 8.11
N GLU A 159 17.43 19.68 8.83
CA GLU A 159 17.44 19.70 10.31
C GLU A 159 17.86 18.35 10.88
N SER A 160 17.37 17.25 10.30
CA SER A 160 17.75 15.89 10.73
C SER A 160 19.25 15.65 10.53
N LEU A 161 19.83 16.09 9.42
CA LEU A 161 21.26 16.02 9.16
C LEU A 161 22.04 16.86 10.18
N MET A 162 21.63 18.10 10.45
CA MET A 162 22.27 18.96 11.45
C MET A 162 22.24 18.34 12.86
N ASN A 163 21.12 17.71 13.22
CA ASN A 163 20.99 17.00 14.50
C ASN A 163 21.91 15.78 14.56
N LEU A 164 22.04 15.02 13.48
CA LEU A 164 22.98 13.91 13.41
C LEU A 164 24.43 14.38 13.47
N GLU A 165 24.79 15.46 12.77
CA GLU A 165 26.13 16.07 12.80
C GLU A 165 26.52 16.60 14.19
N SER A 166 25.55 17.10 14.95
CA SER A 166 25.77 17.62 16.31
C SER A 166 25.69 16.55 17.40
N SER A 167 25.24 15.32 17.08
CA SER A 167 25.17 14.21 18.04
C SER A 167 26.53 13.92 18.68
N GLU A 168 26.56 13.76 20.01
CA GLU A 168 27.76 13.36 20.75
C GLU A 168 28.17 11.91 20.45
N TYR A 169 27.21 11.04 20.14
CA TYR A 169 27.45 9.65 19.79
C TYR A 169 27.29 9.46 18.27
N LYS A 170 28.36 9.04 17.62
CA LYS A 170 28.39 8.64 16.21
C LYS A 170 29.22 7.38 16.07
N ASP A 171 28.61 6.32 15.55
CA ASP A 171 29.33 5.13 15.11
C ASP A 171 29.63 5.22 13.59
N ASP A 172 30.34 4.23 13.07
CA ASP A 172 30.72 4.18 11.64
C ASP A 172 29.49 4.22 10.71
N PHE A 173 28.37 3.65 11.14
CA PHE A 173 27.13 3.66 10.38
C PHE A 173 26.56 5.08 10.30
N ILE A 174 26.41 5.76 11.45
CA ILE A 174 25.92 7.15 11.51
C ILE A 174 26.83 8.08 10.70
N LEU A 175 28.16 7.92 10.81
CA LEU A 175 29.12 8.72 10.03
C LEU A 175 28.92 8.51 8.53
N SER A 176 28.70 7.28 8.09
CA SER A 176 28.46 6.98 6.67
C SER A 176 27.16 7.60 6.15
N GLU A 177 26.08 7.57 6.94
CA GLU A 177 24.80 8.17 6.54
C GLU A 177 24.88 9.70 6.53
N ILE A 178 25.62 10.33 7.46
CA ILE A 178 25.91 11.78 7.42
C ILE A 178 26.58 12.16 6.10
N GLU A 179 27.67 11.50 5.73
CA GLU A 179 28.40 11.82 4.49
C GLU A 179 27.56 11.61 3.23
N LYS A 180 26.76 10.54 3.21
CA LYS A 180 25.78 10.27 2.14
C LYS A 180 24.76 11.40 2.01
N TYR A 181 24.08 11.79 3.10
CA TYR A 181 23.03 12.80 3.03
C TYR A 181 23.56 14.23 2.84
N LYS A 182 24.78 14.54 3.29
CA LYS A 182 25.50 15.77 2.91
C LYS A 182 25.63 15.92 1.40
N ALA A 183 25.83 14.81 0.68
CA ALA A 183 25.96 14.83 -0.77
C ALA A 183 24.60 14.79 -1.49
N GLU A 184 23.60 14.08 -0.95
CA GLU A 184 22.30 13.89 -1.60
C GLU A 184 21.34 15.08 -1.43
N ILE A 185 21.25 15.69 -0.24
CA ILE A 185 20.32 16.81 0.02
C ILE A 185 20.55 18.00 -0.95
N PRO A 186 21.79 18.45 -1.23
CA PRO A 186 22.03 19.50 -2.21
C PRO A 186 21.58 19.12 -3.63
N LYS A 187 21.70 17.84 -4.02
CA LYS A 187 21.20 17.36 -5.32
C LYS A 187 19.68 17.48 -5.37
N LEU A 188 18.98 17.10 -4.31
CA LEU A 188 17.52 17.24 -4.22
C LEU A 188 17.11 18.72 -4.30
N ARG A 189 17.77 19.60 -3.55
CA ARG A 189 17.56 21.06 -3.62
C ARG A 189 17.74 21.62 -5.02
N SER A 190 18.78 21.20 -5.75
CA SER A 190 19.00 21.67 -7.12
C SER A 190 17.92 21.22 -8.13
N ARG A 191 17.14 20.18 -7.81
CA ARG A 191 16.01 19.69 -8.62
C ARG A 191 14.67 20.30 -8.22
N GLN A 192 14.62 21.12 -7.17
CA GLN A 192 13.38 21.68 -6.63
C GLN A 192 12.56 22.43 -7.70
N LYS A 193 13.21 23.29 -8.49
CA LYS A 193 12.54 24.01 -9.57
C LYS A 193 11.93 23.09 -10.63
N GLN A 194 12.62 22.00 -10.97
CA GLN A 194 12.10 21.01 -11.92
C GLN A 194 10.88 20.27 -11.38
N TYR A 195 10.87 20.01 -10.06
CA TYR A 195 9.70 19.46 -9.39
C TYR A 195 8.52 20.44 -9.43
N GLU A 196 8.74 21.72 -9.10
CA GLU A 196 7.70 22.75 -9.16
C GLU A 196 7.08 22.87 -10.56
N GLU A 197 7.92 22.87 -11.60
CA GLU A 197 7.47 22.86 -13.00
C GLU A 197 6.64 21.60 -13.31
N SER A 198 7.08 20.43 -12.84
CA SER A 198 6.37 19.16 -13.03
C SER A 198 5.02 19.12 -12.30
N VAL A 199 4.96 19.66 -11.07
CA VAL A 199 3.71 19.81 -10.31
C VAL A 199 2.74 20.73 -11.05
N SER A 200 3.22 21.84 -11.61
CA SER A 200 2.38 22.78 -12.35
C SER A 200 1.77 22.15 -13.60
N ILE A 201 2.58 21.41 -14.37
CA ILE A 201 2.11 20.65 -15.55
C ILE A 201 1.10 19.58 -15.14
N SER A 202 1.41 18.79 -14.11
CA SER A 202 0.52 17.75 -13.58
C SER A 202 -0.82 18.34 -13.13
N ARG A 203 -0.78 19.46 -12.41
CA ARG A 203 -1.97 20.19 -11.95
C ARG A 203 -2.85 20.62 -13.13
N GLN A 204 -2.28 21.26 -14.15
CA GLN A 204 -3.02 21.68 -15.34
C GLN A 204 -3.69 20.49 -16.04
N HIS A 205 -2.96 19.38 -16.18
CA HIS A 205 -3.48 18.20 -16.85
C HIS A 205 -4.62 17.55 -16.05
N LEU A 206 -4.44 17.40 -14.73
CA LEU A 206 -5.46 16.83 -13.85
C LEU A 206 -6.71 17.72 -13.76
N GLU A 207 -6.54 19.05 -13.74
CA GLU A 207 -7.65 19.99 -13.77
C GLU A 207 -8.45 19.83 -15.06
N GLU A 208 -7.78 19.85 -16.22
CA GLU A 208 -8.41 19.63 -17.54
C GLU A 208 -9.19 18.32 -17.60
N LEU A 209 -8.55 17.21 -17.19
CA LEU A 209 -9.16 15.88 -17.24
C LEU A 209 -10.38 15.73 -16.33
N ASN A 210 -10.54 16.59 -15.31
CA ASN A 210 -11.63 16.57 -14.37
C ASN A 210 -12.71 17.65 -14.62
N LYS A 211 -12.59 18.46 -15.69
CA LYS A 211 -13.51 19.59 -15.95
C LYS A 211 -14.97 19.17 -16.13
N GLU A 212 -15.20 18.17 -16.97
CA GLU A 212 -16.56 17.74 -17.35
C GLU A 212 -17.04 16.54 -16.53
N LYS A 213 -16.13 15.63 -16.24
CA LYS A 213 -16.37 14.34 -15.57
C LYS A 213 -15.07 13.93 -14.87
N TYR A 214 -15.15 13.12 -13.82
CA TYR A 214 -13.96 12.63 -13.12
C TYR A 214 -13.02 11.88 -14.08
N ALA A 215 -11.72 12.14 -13.98
CA ALA A 215 -10.72 11.67 -14.94
C ALA A 215 -10.73 10.14 -15.12
N HIS A 216 -10.86 9.37 -14.04
CA HIS A 216 -10.97 7.92 -14.12
C HIS A 216 -12.20 7.44 -14.92
N LEU A 217 -13.30 8.17 -14.91
CA LEU A 217 -14.47 7.84 -15.73
C LEU A 217 -14.26 8.21 -17.20
N ASN A 218 -13.58 9.34 -17.47
CA ASN A 218 -13.15 9.69 -18.83
C ASN A 218 -12.20 8.64 -19.40
N PHE A 219 -11.32 8.09 -18.56
CA PHE A 219 -10.44 6.98 -18.94
C PHE A 219 -11.23 5.73 -19.34
N ARG A 220 -12.25 5.35 -18.56
CA ARG A 220 -13.15 4.22 -18.90
C ARG A 220 -13.92 4.44 -20.20
N ASP A 221 -14.41 5.66 -20.43
CA ASP A 221 -15.13 6.02 -21.64
C ASP A 221 -14.22 5.90 -22.87
N LYS A 222 -12.99 6.41 -22.79
CA LYS A 222 -11.98 6.28 -23.87
C LYS A 222 -11.62 4.83 -24.17
N LEU A 223 -11.58 3.98 -23.15
CA LEU A 223 -11.36 2.55 -23.30
C LEU A 223 -12.61 1.78 -23.75
N ASN A 224 -13.74 2.47 -23.96
CA ASN A 224 -15.02 1.88 -24.37
C ASN A 224 -15.42 0.67 -23.48
N ILE A 225 -15.28 0.85 -22.16
CA ILE A 225 -15.43 -0.25 -21.21
C ILE A 225 -16.90 -0.54 -20.92
N ASN A 226 -17.29 -1.80 -21.09
CA ASN A 226 -18.53 -2.33 -20.53
C ASN A 226 -18.25 -3.05 -19.20
N ILE A 227 -18.63 -2.41 -18.08
CA ILE A 227 -18.40 -2.93 -16.72
C ILE A 227 -19.11 -4.27 -16.49
N ASP A 228 -20.32 -4.44 -17.05
CA ASP A 228 -21.07 -5.69 -16.90
C ASP A 228 -20.39 -6.86 -17.60
N ASN A 229 -19.67 -6.60 -18.68
CA ASN A 229 -18.85 -7.62 -19.35
C ASN A 229 -17.57 -7.91 -18.55
N LEU A 230 -16.91 -6.89 -17.99
CA LEU A 230 -15.74 -7.08 -17.14
C LEU A 230 -16.04 -7.97 -15.94
N LYS A 231 -17.16 -7.75 -15.24
CA LYS A 231 -17.55 -8.52 -14.06
C LYS A 231 -17.90 -9.99 -14.35
N LYS A 232 -18.14 -10.35 -15.61
CA LYS A 232 -18.43 -11.73 -16.02
C LYS A 232 -17.16 -12.55 -16.28
N ILE A 233 -15.99 -11.91 -16.32
CA ILE A 233 -14.72 -12.62 -16.53
C ILE A 233 -14.46 -13.51 -15.32
N GLN A 234 -14.17 -14.78 -15.59
CA GLN A 234 -13.91 -15.80 -14.57
C GLN A 234 -12.51 -16.40 -14.76
N PRO A 235 -11.87 -16.91 -13.70
CA PRO A 235 -10.60 -17.63 -13.79
C PRO A 235 -10.66 -18.83 -14.76
N PRO A 236 -9.52 -19.26 -15.34
CA PRO A 236 -8.16 -18.75 -15.15
C PRO A 236 -7.74 -17.66 -16.15
N ASN A 237 -6.57 -17.05 -15.92
CA ASN A 237 -5.94 -16.01 -16.72
C ASN A 237 -6.77 -14.73 -16.83
N VAL A 238 -7.35 -14.29 -15.71
CA VAL A 238 -8.31 -13.18 -15.70
C VAL A 238 -7.71 -11.90 -16.27
N LEU A 239 -6.45 -11.57 -15.94
CA LEU A 239 -5.80 -10.36 -16.45
C LEU A 239 -5.65 -10.36 -17.98
N HIS A 240 -5.27 -11.51 -18.57
CA HIS A 240 -5.19 -11.67 -20.01
C HIS A 240 -6.56 -11.58 -20.69
N GLN A 241 -7.61 -12.10 -20.05
CA GLN A 241 -8.98 -11.99 -20.56
C GLN A 241 -9.48 -10.53 -20.53
N ILE A 242 -9.21 -9.80 -19.45
CA ILE A 242 -9.48 -8.36 -19.35
C ILE A 242 -8.75 -7.63 -20.48
N TRP A 243 -7.46 -7.90 -20.68
CA TRP A 243 -6.66 -7.25 -21.70
C TRP A 243 -7.19 -7.48 -23.11
N ARG A 244 -7.56 -8.73 -23.45
CA ARG A 244 -8.19 -9.06 -24.73
C ARG A 244 -9.48 -8.26 -24.93
N LEU A 245 -10.34 -8.20 -23.91
CA LEU A 245 -11.58 -7.41 -23.98
C LEU A 245 -11.30 -5.92 -24.21
N LEU A 246 -10.29 -5.34 -23.55
CA LEU A 246 -9.90 -3.95 -23.75
C LEU A 246 -9.41 -3.71 -25.19
N LYS A 247 -8.57 -4.58 -25.75
CA LYS A 247 -8.12 -4.49 -27.14
C LYS A 247 -9.26 -4.62 -28.15
N GLU A 248 -10.19 -5.55 -27.92
CA GLU A 248 -11.36 -5.74 -28.80
C GLU A 248 -12.26 -4.50 -28.83
N ASN A 249 -12.34 -3.76 -27.72
CA ASN A 249 -13.18 -2.57 -27.60
C ASN A 249 -12.47 -1.27 -28.01
N ASN A 250 -11.13 -1.26 -28.12
CA ASN A 250 -10.35 -0.08 -28.46
C ASN A 250 -9.13 -0.42 -29.35
N LEU A 251 -9.23 -0.02 -30.63
CA LEU A 251 -8.18 -0.21 -31.64
C LEU A 251 -6.87 0.54 -31.34
N GLU A 252 -6.90 1.60 -30.53
CA GLU A 252 -5.68 2.33 -30.13
C GLU A 252 -4.73 1.46 -29.29
N LEU A 253 -5.23 0.35 -28.73
CA LEU A 253 -4.43 -0.60 -27.96
C LEU A 253 -3.79 -1.71 -28.81
N GLU A 254 -4.00 -1.74 -30.14
CA GLU A 254 -3.53 -2.83 -31.00
C GLU A 254 -2.00 -3.00 -30.91
N SER A 255 -1.26 -1.89 -30.98
CA SER A 255 0.21 -1.85 -30.88
C SER A 255 0.75 -1.74 -29.45
N VAL A 256 -0.12 -1.68 -28.44
CA VAL A 256 0.29 -1.58 -27.03
C VAL A 256 0.48 -3.00 -26.49
N GLU A 257 1.53 -3.21 -25.71
CA GLU A 257 1.74 -4.46 -24.97
C GLU A 257 1.05 -4.40 -23.60
N MET A 258 0.58 -5.55 -23.12
CA MET A 258 -0.17 -5.62 -21.86
C MET A 258 0.66 -5.08 -20.68
N ASP A 259 1.91 -5.53 -20.56
CA ASP A 259 2.79 -5.11 -19.48
C ASP A 259 3.05 -3.60 -19.49
N ASP A 260 3.07 -2.98 -20.66
CA ASP A 260 3.27 -1.53 -20.78
C ASP A 260 2.01 -0.78 -20.37
N PHE A 261 0.83 -1.27 -20.77
CA PHE A 261 -0.46 -0.71 -20.34
C PHE A 261 -0.65 -0.79 -18.82
N PHE A 262 -0.30 -1.92 -18.22
CA PHE A 262 -0.35 -2.12 -16.76
C PHE A 262 0.89 -1.57 -16.03
N GLN A 263 1.84 -0.94 -16.74
CA GLN A 263 3.05 -0.32 -16.19
C GLN A 263 3.94 -1.28 -15.37
N LEU A 264 4.04 -2.54 -15.81
CA LEU A 264 4.74 -3.62 -15.10
C LEU A 264 6.24 -3.72 -15.42
N LYS A 265 6.68 -3.10 -16.52
CA LYS A 265 8.09 -3.03 -16.95
C LYS A 265 8.79 -1.74 -16.51
N GLN A 266 8.16 -0.97 -15.63
CA GLN A 266 8.72 0.31 -15.21
C GLN A 266 9.99 0.09 -14.38
N LYS A 267 11.04 0.83 -14.73
CA LYS A 267 12.28 0.87 -13.93
C LYS A 267 12.05 1.70 -12.68
N ARG A 268 12.57 1.23 -11.55
CA ARG A 268 12.54 2.00 -10.31
C ARG A 268 13.36 3.27 -10.45
N ILE A 269 12.91 4.34 -9.79
CA ILE A 269 13.63 5.62 -9.78
C ILE A 269 15.06 5.36 -9.26
N ASN A 270 16.07 5.79 -10.03
CA ASN A 270 17.49 5.56 -9.74
C ASN A 270 17.91 4.08 -9.70
N SER A 271 17.21 3.18 -10.39
CA SER A 271 17.59 1.77 -10.52
C SER A 271 17.46 1.28 -11.96
N GLU A 272 18.37 0.40 -12.38
CA GLU A 272 18.22 -0.37 -13.62
C GLU A 272 17.20 -1.51 -13.47
N ASN A 273 16.78 -1.80 -12.24
CA ASN A 273 15.87 -2.90 -11.95
C ASN A 273 14.41 -2.50 -12.20
N GLU A 274 13.64 -3.46 -12.71
CA GLU A 274 12.19 -3.40 -12.72
C GLU A 274 11.61 -3.38 -11.31
N TYR A 275 10.30 -3.09 -11.25
CA TYR A 275 9.47 -3.30 -10.07
C TYR A 275 9.57 -4.73 -9.53
N TYR A 276 9.55 -4.84 -8.21
CA TYR A 276 9.37 -6.11 -7.52
C TYR A 276 7.93 -6.58 -7.56
N VAL A 277 7.70 -7.83 -7.13
CA VAL A 277 6.39 -8.47 -7.19
C VAL A 277 5.33 -7.66 -6.44
N PHE A 278 5.61 -7.18 -5.23
CA PHE A 278 4.66 -6.37 -4.46
C PHE A 278 4.33 -5.02 -5.13
N GLU A 279 5.29 -4.40 -5.82
CA GLU A 279 5.05 -3.18 -6.59
C GLU A 279 4.17 -3.48 -7.80
N LYS A 280 4.42 -4.60 -8.50
CA LYS A 280 3.57 -5.06 -9.61
C LYS A 280 2.15 -5.40 -9.13
N VAL A 281 1.97 -5.96 -7.93
CA VAL A 281 0.65 -6.16 -7.31
C VAL A 281 -0.10 -4.83 -7.15
N ASN A 282 0.55 -3.80 -6.60
CA ASN A 282 -0.03 -2.46 -6.49
C ASN A 282 -0.46 -1.89 -7.86
N GLN A 283 0.39 -2.02 -8.88
CA GLN A 283 0.09 -1.51 -10.22
C GLN A 283 -1.12 -2.20 -10.85
N ILE A 284 -1.17 -3.53 -10.82
CA ILE A 284 -2.31 -4.30 -11.33
C ILE A 284 -3.58 -3.89 -10.59
N TYR A 285 -3.55 -3.87 -9.25
CA TYR A 285 -4.71 -3.50 -8.43
C TYR A 285 -5.22 -2.08 -8.75
N THR A 286 -4.30 -1.12 -8.87
CA THR A 286 -4.63 0.27 -9.26
C THR A 286 -5.31 0.32 -10.62
N MET A 287 -4.77 -0.40 -11.61
CA MET A 287 -5.33 -0.44 -12.95
C MET A 287 -6.69 -1.14 -13.00
N LEU A 288 -6.89 -2.23 -12.25
CA LEU A 288 -8.19 -2.90 -12.13
C LEU A 288 -9.26 -1.94 -11.58
N ASN A 289 -8.91 -1.14 -10.56
CA ASN A 289 -9.78 -0.09 -10.05
C ASN A 289 -10.08 0.99 -11.12
N LEU A 290 -9.06 1.46 -11.85
CA LEU A 290 -9.23 2.48 -12.89
C LEU A 290 -10.12 2.00 -14.03
N ILE A 291 -9.95 0.76 -14.52
CA ILE A 291 -10.74 0.21 -15.62
C ILE A 291 -12.15 -0.24 -15.16
N GLY A 292 -12.40 -0.39 -13.86
CA GLY A 292 -13.74 -0.73 -13.35
C GLY A 292 -13.97 -2.20 -13.01
N PHE A 293 -12.92 -3.02 -12.97
CA PHE A 293 -13.03 -4.44 -12.58
C PHE A 293 -13.09 -4.55 -11.05
N TYR A 294 -14.26 -4.90 -10.50
CA TYR A 294 -14.55 -4.89 -9.05
C TYR A 294 -14.05 -3.59 -8.38
N SER A 295 -14.31 -2.45 -9.03
CA SER A 295 -13.75 -1.18 -8.60
C SER A 295 -14.39 -0.66 -7.33
N ASP A 296 -13.57 -0.11 -6.45
CA ASP A 296 -14.03 0.52 -5.22
C ASP A 296 -14.92 1.75 -5.53
N SER A 297 -15.93 1.95 -4.69
CA SER A 297 -16.94 3.01 -4.87
C SER A 297 -16.60 4.30 -4.12
N ASP A 298 -17.05 5.43 -4.69
CA ASP A 298 -16.93 6.77 -4.11
C ASP A 298 -15.49 7.23 -3.82
N LEU A 299 -14.54 6.88 -4.70
CA LEU A 299 -13.11 7.23 -4.52
C LEU A 299 -12.80 8.73 -4.58
N HIS A 300 -13.75 9.58 -4.97
CA HIS A 300 -13.67 11.04 -4.78
C HIS A 300 -13.82 11.46 -3.30
N LYS A 301 -14.26 10.55 -2.42
CA LYS A 301 -14.32 10.76 -0.97
C LYS A 301 -13.05 10.22 -0.33
N GLU A 302 -12.33 11.09 0.36
CA GLU A 302 -11.02 10.78 0.96
C GLU A 302 -11.04 9.51 1.83
N LYS A 303 -12.07 9.32 2.67
CA LYS A 303 -12.20 8.12 3.50
C LYS A 303 -12.25 6.82 2.67
N ARG A 304 -12.94 6.84 1.53
CA ARG A 304 -13.08 5.66 0.65
C ARG A 304 -11.81 5.44 -0.15
N PHE A 305 -11.17 6.51 -0.60
CA PHE A 305 -9.86 6.45 -1.25
C PHE A 305 -8.78 5.85 -0.34
N ILE A 306 -8.70 6.29 0.91
CA ILE A 306 -7.74 5.75 1.89
C ILE A 306 -7.99 4.26 2.16
N ALA A 307 -9.26 3.85 2.27
CA ALA A 307 -9.60 2.43 2.44
C ALA A 307 -9.14 1.59 1.23
N SER A 308 -9.48 2.01 0.01
CA SER A 308 -9.03 1.35 -1.23
C SER A 308 -7.50 1.23 -1.35
N PHE A 309 -6.78 2.28 -0.94
CA PHE A 309 -5.32 2.26 -0.92
C PHE A 309 -4.75 1.31 0.15
N SER A 310 -5.45 1.17 1.28
CA SER A 310 -5.07 0.24 2.35
C SER A 310 -5.28 -1.21 1.90
N ASP A 311 -6.40 -1.52 1.23
CA ASP A 311 -6.67 -2.83 0.63
C ASP A 311 -5.56 -3.21 -0.35
N MET A 312 -5.24 -2.32 -1.29
CA MET A 312 -4.14 -2.52 -2.24
C MET A 312 -2.81 -2.82 -1.51
N SER A 313 -2.53 -2.09 -0.43
CA SER A 313 -1.31 -2.29 0.35
C SER A 313 -1.32 -3.61 1.12
N HIS A 314 -2.47 -4.06 1.62
CA HIS A 314 -2.65 -5.38 2.22
C HIS A 314 -2.36 -6.50 1.22
N ALA A 315 -2.86 -6.42 -0.02
CA ALA A 315 -2.52 -7.37 -1.09
C ALA A 315 -1.01 -7.43 -1.36
N SER A 316 -0.32 -6.29 -1.31
CA SER A 316 1.12 -6.22 -1.54
C SER A 316 1.95 -6.81 -0.41
N TYR A 317 1.52 -6.69 0.85
CA TYR A 317 2.18 -7.40 1.95
C TYR A 317 1.88 -8.89 1.97
N ALA A 318 0.64 -9.26 1.63
CA ALA A 318 0.21 -10.65 1.66
C ALA A 318 0.91 -11.53 0.61
N CYS A 319 1.51 -10.96 -0.45
CA CYS A 319 2.22 -11.73 -1.46
C CYS A 319 3.49 -12.44 -0.94
N PHE A 320 3.94 -12.08 0.26
CA PHE A 320 5.04 -12.74 0.98
C PHE A 320 4.58 -13.86 1.91
N CYS A 321 3.29 -14.15 1.97
CA CYS A 321 2.69 -15.13 2.88
C CYS A 321 2.10 -16.32 2.12
N GLU A 322 1.93 -17.45 2.78
CA GLU A 322 1.23 -18.61 2.21
C GLU A 322 -0.29 -18.37 2.12
N TYR A 323 -0.84 -17.61 3.06
CA TYR A 323 -2.27 -17.35 3.16
C TYR A 323 -2.61 -15.87 3.31
N LEU A 324 -3.70 -15.45 2.69
CA LEU A 324 -4.38 -14.16 2.89
C LEU A 324 -5.81 -14.44 3.36
N PHE A 325 -6.20 -13.93 4.51
CA PHE A 325 -7.58 -13.99 5.00
C PHE A 325 -8.24 -12.62 4.83
N THR A 326 -9.43 -12.59 4.24
CA THR A 326 -10.24 -11.38 4.06
C THR A 326 -11.73 -11.72 4.09
N ARG A 327 -12.57 -10.71 4.29
CA ARG A 327 -14.04 -10.79 4.16
C ARG A 327 -14.57 -10.01 2.96
N ASP A 328 -13.68 -9.35 2.22
CA ASP A 328 -14.05 -8.50 1.11
C ASP A 328 -13.87 -9.29 -0.21
N GLU A 329 -14.99 -9.62 -0.84
CA GLU A 329 -15.04 -10.39 -2.07
C GLU A 329 -14.43 -9.61 -3.25
N ASP A 330 -14.65 -8.30 -3.32
CA ASP A 330 -14.14 -7.45 -4.41
C ASP A 330 -12.61 -7.31 -4.30
N PHE A 331 -12.10 -7.11 -3.07
CA PHE A 331 -10.67 -7.15 -2.76
C PHE A 331 -10.05 -8.51 -3.08
N SER A 332 -10.70 -9.61 -2.67
CA SER A 332 -10.25 -10.98 -2.96
C SER A 332 -10.14 -11.22 -4.46
N ASN A 333 -11.17 -10.85 -5.23
CA ASN A 333 -11.19 -11.00 -6.68
C ASN A 333 -10.05 -10.23 -7.35
N LYS A 334 -9.85 -8.95 -7.01
CA LYS A 334 -8.74 -8.14 -7.56
C LYS A 334 -7.37 -8.72 -7.20
N THR A 335 -7.19 -9.15 -5.96
CA THR A 335 -5.93 -9.73 -5.48
C THR A 335 -5.61 -11.04 -6.19
N GLN A 336 -6.62 -11.89 -6.41
CA GLN A 336 -6.44 -13.15 -7.15
C GLN A 336 -5.96 -12.91 -8.59
N VAL A 337 -6.48 -11.88 -9.27
CA VAL A 337 -6.02 -11.52 -10.62
C VAL A 337 -4.53 -11.16 -10.63
N ALA A 338 -4.11 -10.32 -9.68
CA ALA A 338 -2.71 -9.91 -9.58
C ALA A 338 -1.80 -11.10 -9.26
N TYR A 339 -2.20 -11.96 -8.32
CA TYR A 339 -1.40 -13.10 -7.89
C TYR A 339 -1.28 -14.17 -8.97
N GLU A 340 -2.38 -14.50 -9.66
CA GLU A 340 -2.38 -15.44 -10.77
C GLU A 340 -1.41 -14.98 -11.87
N TYR A 341 -1.49 -13.71 -12.27
CA TYR A 341 -0.64 -13.17 -13.32
C TYR A 341 0.84 -13.17 -12.95
N LEU A 342 1.15 -12.79 -11.70
CA LEU A 342 2.53 -12.67 -11.21
C LEU A 342 3.13 -13.99 -10.69
N GLY A 343 2.35 -15.08 -10.70
CA GLY A 343 2.79 -16.38 -10.17
C GLY A 343 2.99 -16.38 -8.65
N VAL A 344 2.28 -15.52 -7.92
CA VAL A 344 2.29 -15.49 -6.45
C VAL A 344 1.51 -16.69 -5.92
N THR A 345 2.12 -17.46 -5.02
CA THR A 345 1.56 -18.73 -4.52
C THR A 345 0.62 -18.58 -3.32
N THR A 346 0.46 -17.35 -2.81
CA THR A 346 -0.44 -17.03 -1.69
C THR A 346 -1.86 -17.46 -2.01
N LYS A 347 -2.47 -18.28 -1.13
CA LYS A 347 -3.86 -18.69 -1.25
C LYS A 347 -4.75 -17.72 -0.48
N ILE A 348 -5.82 -17.27 -1.14
CA ILE A 348 -6.78 -16.33 -0.57
C ILE A 348 -7.96 -17.10 0.02
N TYR A 349 -8.31 -16.80 1.27
CA TYR A 349 -9.45 -17.35 1.98
C TYR A 349 -10.45 -16.23 2.28
N LEU A 350 -11.59 -16.29 1.60
CA LEU A 350 -12.75 -15.44 1.87
C LEU A 350 -13.55 -16.04 3.05
N ILE A 351 -13.79 -15.23 4.08
CA ILE A 351 -14.42 -15.63 5.36
C ILE A 351 -15.87 -15.18 5.45
#